data_AF-A0A7J5ZAX1-F1
#
_entry.id   AF-A0A7J5ZAX1-F1
#
_cell.length_a   1.000
_cell.length_b   1.000
_cell.length_c   1.000
_cell.angle_alpha   90.00
_cell.angle_beta   90.00
_cell.angle_gamma   90.00
#
_symmetry.space_group_name_H-M   'P 1'
#
loop_
_entity.id
_entity.type
_entity.pdbx_description
1 polymer ?
#
loop_
_entity_poly.entity_id
_entity_poly.type
_entity_poly.pdbx_seq_one_letter_code
_entity_poly.pdbx_strand_id
1 'polypeptide(L)'
;MEGRRVATNRGKEWKKLSKEELMAFIGLTILAGSEKNWDVPIQLSKELVTPHMKSRLEGTPNLPTYITEAMGRCGVTKAANQQQERSTEGQQKRKRCQMCPRNKDRKATNCSWKCSTPVCNGHSQKQIVCDNCTQ
;
A
#
# COMPACT_ATOMS: atom_id res chain seq x y z
N MET A 1 12.94 -33.02 22.73
CA MET A 1 13.09 -31.62 22.33
C MET A 1 11.74 -31.12 21.84
N GLU A 2 10.92 -30.60 22.76
CA GLU A 2 9.64 -29.95 22.48
C GLU A 2 9.82 -28.80 21.47
N GLY A 3 9.44 -29.04 20.22
CA GLY A 3 9.21 -27.98 19.24
C GLY A 3 7.94 -27.24 19.61
N ARG A 4 8.08 -26.07 20.25
CA ARG A 4 6.99 -25.13 20.49
C ARG A 4 6.22 -24.92 19.19
N ARG A 5 4.92 -25.21 19.26
CA ARG A 5 3.94 -25.00 18.18
C ARG A 5 3.98 -23.52 17.81
N VAL A 6 4.63 -23.19 16.69
CA VAL A 6 4.50 -21.85 16.11
C VAL A 6 3.07 -21.76 15.60
N ALA A 7 2.32 -20.80 16.13
CA ALA A 7 0.89 -20.63 15.87
C ALA A 7 0.61 -20.59 14.37
N THR A 8 0.15 -21.72 13.82
CA THR A 8 -0.35 -21.75 12.45
C THR A 8 -1.75 -21.15 12.44
N ASN A 9 -1.88 -20.13 11.60
CA ASN A 9 -3.14 -19.50 11.24
C ASN A 9 -4.23 -20.56 11.04
N ARG A 10 -5.36 -20.38 11.74
CA ARG A 10 -6.53 -21.26 11.79
C ARG A 10 -6.82 -21.99 10.46
N GLY A 11 -6.78 -23.32 10.48
CA GLY A 11 -7.52 -24.19 9.56
C GLY A 11 -6.98 -24.36 8.13
N LYS A 12 -5.73 -23.98 7.82
CA LYS A 12 -5.15 -24.34 6.51
C LYS A 12 -4.62 -25.77 6.56
N GLU A 13 -5.23 -26.63 5.75
CA GLU A 13 -4.78 -28.00 5.52
C GLU A 13 -3.33 -28.00 5.01
N TRP A 14 -2.51 -28.91 5.53
CA TRP A 14 -1.13 -29.06 5.10
C TRP A 14 -1.10 -29.50 3.65
N LYS A 15 -0.61 -28.63 2.76
CA LYS A 15 -0.44 -28.99 1.35
C LYS A 15 0.70 -29.98 1.21
N LYS A 16 0.46 -31.06 0.45
CA LYS A 16 1.50 -31.99 0.05
C LYS A 16 2.47 -31.26 -0.87
N LEU A 17 3.70 -31.08 -0.41
CA LEU A 17 4.78 -30.44 -1.16
C LEU A 17 5.26 -31.39 -2.26
N SER A 18 5.33 -30.91 -3.51
CA SER A 18 5.85 -31.72 -4.62
C SER A 18 7.38 -31.88 -4.52
N LYS A 19 7.92 -32.90 -5.19
CA LYS A 19 9.38 -33.08 -5.27
C LYS A 19 10.06 -31.87 -5.91
N GLU A 20 9.44 -31.26 -6.92
CA GLU A 20 9.97 -30.07 -7.57
C GLU A 20 9.96 -28.86 -6.62
N GLU A 21 8.88 -28.66 -5.87
CA GLU A 21 8.78 -27.57 -4.88
C GLU A 21 9.85 -27.71 -3.79
N LEU A 22 10.11 -28.94 -3.34
CA LEU A 22 11.14 -29.22 -2.35
C LEU A 22 12.55 -28.99 -2.93
N MET A 23 12.80 -29.42 -4.17
CA MET A 23 14.07 -29.19 -4.84
C MET A 23 14.32 -27.70 -5.11
N ALA A 24 13.28 -26.94 -5.49
CA ALA A 24 13.38 -25.50 -5.68
C ALA A 24 13.71 -24.78 -4.36
N PHE A 25 13.09 -25.19 -3.25
CA PHE A 25 13.38 -24.64 -1.93
C PHE A 25 14.84 -24.92 -1.51
N ILE A 26 15.29 -26.17 -1.65
CA ILE A 26 16.67 -26.57 -1.31
C ILE A 26 17.67 -25.82 -2.20
N GLY A 27 17.44 -25.77 -3.52
CA GLY A 27 18.30 -25.06 -4.46
C GLY A 27 18.45 -23.58 -4.12
N LEU A 28 17.34 -22.91 -3.77
CA LEU A 28 17.36 -21.52 -3.34
C LEU A 28 18.17 -21.32 -2.04
N THR A 29 18.02 -22.21 -1.06
CA THR A 29 18.79 -22.11 0.20
C THR A 29 20.28 -22.36 0.01
N ILE A 30 20.66 -23.24 -0.91
CA ILE A 30 22.06 -23.50 -1.25
C ILE A 30 22.63 -22.28 -1.98
N LEU A 31 21.93 -21.72 -2.98
CA LEU A 31 22.36 -20.52 -3.70
C LEU A 31 22.53 -19.32 -2.77
N ALA A 32 21.57 -19.12 -1.85
CA ALA A 32 21.66 -18.08 -0.83
C ALA A 32 22.81 -18.28 0.17
N GLY A 33 23.30 -19.52 0.35
CA GLY A 33 24.47 -19.81 1.17
C GLY A 33 25.80 -19.81 0.41
N SER A 34 25.80 -20.14 -0.89
CA SER A 34 27.01 -20.23 -1.73
C SER A 34 27.43 -18.89 -2.29
N GLU A 35 26.47 -18.00 -2.56
CA GLU A 35 26.75 -16.67 -3.05
C GLU A 35 26.85 -15.71 -1.86
N LYS A 36 28.03 -15.12 -1.66
CA LYS A 36 28.21 -14.03 -0.66
C LYS A 36 27.39 -12.77 -1.03
N ASN A 37 26.74 -12.79 -2.18
CA ASN A 37 25.92 -11.72 -2.71
C ASN A 37 24.44 -12.10 -2.59
N TRP A 38 23.78 -11.59 -1.54
CA TRP A 38 22.38 -11.87 -1.23
C TRP A 38 21.40 -11.35 -2.30
N ASP A 39 21.86 -10.45 -3.18
CA ASP A 39 21.03 -9.82 -4.20
C ASP A 39 20.56 -10.80 -5.28
N VAL A 40 21.40 -11.75 -5.67
CA VAL A 40 21.11 -12.72 -6.74
C VAL A 40 19.93 -13.66 -6.40
N PRO A 41 19.93 -14.38 -5.25
CA PRO A 41 18.80 -15.23 -4.88
C PRO A 41 17.52 -14.43 -4.62
N ILE A 42 17.63 -13.19 -4.10
CA ILE A 42 16.47 -12.31 -3.89
C ILE A 42 15.86 -11.90 -5.24
N GLN A 43 16.70 -11.47 -6.18
CA GLN A 43 16.24 -11.05 -7.51
C GLN A 43 15.58 -12.20 -8.26
N LEU A 44 16.20 -13.39 -8.26
CA LEU A 44 15.64 -14.58 -8.89
C LEU A 44 14.30 -14.99 -8.25
N SER A 45 14.22 -14.97 -6.91
CA SER A 45 12.96 -15.27 -6.22
C SER A 45 11.84 -14.29 -6.58
N LYS A 46 12.18 -13.00 -6.72
CA LYS A 46 11.23 -11.97 -7.12
C LYS A 46 10.74 -12.19 -8.56
N GLU A 47 11.64 -12.49 -9.48
CA GLU A 47 11.30 -12.78 -10.88
C GLU A 47 10.38 -14.01 -11.03
N LEU A 48 10.67 -15.07 -10.27
CA LEU A 48 9.84 -16.29 -10.26
C LEU A 48 8.46 -16.06 -9.65
N VAL A 49 8.34 -15.34 -8.53
CA VAL A 49 7.08 -15.24 -7.78
C VAL A 49 6.15 -14.16 -8.33
N THR A 50 6.69 -13.10 -8.95
CA THR A 50 5.91 -12.00 -9.53
C THR A 50 4.78 -12.44 -10.50
N PRO A 51 5.00 -13.32 -11.51
CA PRO A 51 3.94 -13.76 -12.40
C PRO A 51 2.83 -14.52 -11.67
N HIS A 52 3.18 -15.32 -10.66
CA HIS A 52 2.20 -16.05 -9.85
C HIS A 52 1.35 -15.11 -8.99
N MET A 53 1.96 -14.07 -8.42
CA MET A 53 1.23 -13.05 -7.67
C MET A 53 0.25 -12.29 -8.56
N LYS A 54 0.66 -11.92 -9.79
CA LYS A 54 -0.22 -11.25 -10.77
C LYS A 54 -1.42 -12.13 -11.14
N SER A 55 -1.15 -13.38 -11.55
CA SER A 55 -2.20 -14.35 -11.89
C SER A 55 -3.18 -14.57 -10.74
N ARG A 56 -2.68 -14.65 -9.50
CA ARG A 56 -3.52 -14.81 -8.30
C ARG A 56 -4.38 -13.58 -8.01
N LEU A 57 -3.83 -12.39 -8.23
CA LEU A 57 -4.54 -11.12 -8.00
C LEU A 57 -5.66 -10.90 -9.04
N GLU A 58 -5.45 -11.34 -10.27
CA GLU A 58 -6.43 -11.27 -11.36
C GLU A 58 -7.49 -12.37 -11.25
N GLY A 59 -7.09 -13.61 -10.96
CA GLY A 59 -7.98 -14.77 -10.95
C GLY A 59 -8.82 -14.95 -9.68
N THR A 60 -8.49 -14.25 -8.58
CA THR A 60 -9.20 -14.41 -7.30
C THR A 60 -9.93 -13.12 -6.91
N PRO A 61 -11.27 -13.02 -7.09
CA PRO A 61 -12.01 -11.79 -6.83
C PRO A 61 -12.07 -11.38 -5.35
N ASN A 62 -12.08 -12.35 -4.43
CA ASN A 62 -12.23 -12.12 -2.99
C ASN A 62 -10.94 -12.44 -2.20
N LEU A 63 -9.83 -11.83 -2.61
CA LEU A 63 -8.57 -11.97 -1.88
C LEU A 63 -8.58 -11.10 -0.61
N PRO A 64 -8.22 -11.63 0.58
CA PRO A 64 -8.14 -10.85 1.81
C PRO A 64 -7.28 -9.58 1.67
N THR A 65 -7.74 -8.47 2.23
CA THR A 65 -7.11 -7.14 2.11
C THR A 65 -5.62 -7.15 2.44
N TYR A 66 -5.22 -7.82 3.53
CA TYR A 66 -3.83 -7.91 3.93
C TYR A 66 -2.92 -8.59 2.87
N ILE A 67 -3.47 -9.52 2.09
CA ILE A 67 -2.73 -10.20 1.02
C ILE A 67 -2.59 -9.26 -0.18
N THR A 68 -3.67 -8.56 -0.54
CA THR A 68 -3.66 -7.56 -1.62
C THR A 68 -2.70 -6.41 -1.32
N GLU A 69 -2.66 -5.94 -0.07
CA GLU A 69 -1.69 -4.92 0.38
C GLU A 69 -0.25 -5.43 0.33
N ALA A 70 -0.01 -6.67 0.77
CA ALA A 70 1.32 -7.28 0.68
C ALA A 70 1.77 -7.43 -0.79
N MET A 71 0.87 -7.85 -1.69
CA MET A 71 1.14 -7.90 -3.13
C MET A 71 1.45 -6.52 -3.71
N GLY A 72 0.71 -5.49 -3.29
CA GLY A 72 0.97 -4.10 -3.69
C GLY A 72 2.34 -3.59 -3.25
N ARG A 73 2.78 -3.92 -2.02
CA ARG A 73 4.13 -3.57 -1.53
C ARG A 73 5.25 -4.22 -2.35
N CYS A 74 4.96 -5.36 -2.97
CA CYS A 74 5.89 -6.04 -3.89
C CYS A 74 5.81 -5.51 -5.34
N GLY A 75 4.98 -4.48 -5.62
CA GLY A 75 4.80 -3.91 -6.95
C GLY A 75 3.79 -4.64 -7.84
N VAL A 76 2.97 -5.53 -7.26
CA VAL A 76 1.92 -6.26 -7.99
C VAL A 76 0.57 -5.62 -7.69
N THR A 77 0.09 -4.79 -8.61
CA THR A 77 -1.21 -4.12 -8.52
C THR A 77 -2.15 -4.61 -9.62
N LYS A 78 -3.47 -4.62 -9.34
CA LYS A 78 -4.47 -4.83 -10.39
C LYS A 78 -4.27 -3.75 -11.46
N ALA A 79 -4.40 -4.13 -12.73
CA ALA A 79 -4.40 -3.18 -13.84
C ALA A 79 -5.63 -2.27 -13.74
N ALA A 80 -5.51 -1.20 -12.95
CA ALA A 80 -6.31 -0.01 -13.15
C ALA A 80 -5.59 0.84 -14.21
N ASN A 81 -6.35 1.32 -15.18
CA ASN A 81 -5.88 2.26 -16.18
C ASN A 81 -5.16 3.46 -15.50
N GLN A 82 -3.98 3.80 -16.05
CA GLN A 82 -3.20 5.05 -15.90
C GLN A 82 -2.25 5.26 -14.69
N GLN A 83 -1.06 5.76 -15.07
CA GLN A 83 -0.18 6.72 -14.40
C GLN A 83 -0.45 7.04 -12.91
N GLN A 84 0.52 6.74 -12.04
CA GLN A 84 1.14 7.71 -11.13
C GLN A 84 2.19 7.03 -10.25
N GLU A 85 3.43 7.53 -10.33
CA GLU A 85 4.35 7.54 -9.19
C GLU A 85 3.60 8.13 -7.99
N ARG A 86 3.17 7.28 -7.07
CA ARG A 86 2.55 7.71 -5.84
C ARG A 86 3.66 7.92 -4.83
N SER A 87 4.09 9.17 -4.78
CA SER A 87 4.76 9.80 -3.64
C SER A 87 4.26 9.23 -2.30
N THR A 88 5.21 8.88 -1.45
CA THR A 88 5.00 8.61 -0.03
C THR A 88 4.57 9.90 0.66
N GLU A 89 3.28 10.21 0.60
CA GLU A 89 2.68 11.17 1.52
C GLU A 89 1.53 10.48 2.24
N GLY A 90 1.78 10.12 3.49
CA GLY A 90 0.72 9.77 4.43
C GLY A 90 -0.33 10.88 4.39
N GLN A 91 -1.61 10.48 4.44
CA GLN A 91 -2.79 11.35 4.43
C GLN A 91 -2.50 12.71 5.07
N GLN A 92 -2.26 13.74 4.25
CA GLN A 92 -2.04 15.09 4.77
C GLN A 92 -3.27 15.48 5.60
N LYS A 93 -3.09 15.65 6.92
CA LYS A 93 -4.18 16.02 7.83
C LYS A 93 -4.81 17.32 7.32
N ARG A 94 -6.13 17.30 7.12
CA ARG A 94 -6.88 18.45 6.58
C ARG A 94 -6.70 19.66 7.51
N LYS A 95 -6.24 20.77 6.94
CA LYS A 95 -6.05 22.05 7.64
C LYS A 95 -7.41 22.61 8.07
N ARG A 96 -7.42 23.43 9.14
CA ARG A 96 -8.62 24.14 9.60
C ARG A 96 -8.97 25.28 8.65
N CYS A 97 -10.25 25.60 8.53
CA CYS A 97 -10.72 26.80 7.82
C CYS A 97 -10.25 28.09 8.52
N GLN A 98 -9.62 28.98 7.76
CA GLN A 98 -9.14 30.27 8.26
C GLN A 98 -10.27 31.26 8.55
N MET A 99 -11.36 31.21 7.79
CA MET A 99 -12.52 32.09 7.96
C MET A 99 -13.45 31.69 9.12
N CYS A 100 -13.28 30.50 9.71
CA CYS A 100 -14.08 30.09 10.86
C CYS A 100 -13.45 30.57 12.16
N PRO A 101 -14.23 31.05 13.14
CA PRO A 101 -13.71 31.36 14.47
C PRO A 101 -13.09 30.12 15.14
N ARG A 102 -12.14 30.35 16.07
CA ARG A 102 -11.29 29.30 16.67
C ARG A 102 -12.06 28.21 17.40
N ASN A 103 -13.19 28.56 17.98
CA ASN A 103 -14.08 27.65 18.68
C ASN A 103 -14.87 26.68 17.78
N LYS A 104 -14.99 26.94 16.47
CA LYS A 104 -15.77 26.07 15.56
C LYS A 104 -14.96 24.93 14.93
N ASP A 105 -13.62 25.02 14.92
CA ASP A 105 -12.65 24.06 14.35
C ASP A 105 -13.08 23.35 13.04
N ARG A 106 -13.77 24.06 12.15
CA ARG A 106 -14.24 23.46 10.89
C ARG A 106 -13.05 23.13 9.99
N LYS A 107 -13.01 21.90 9.48
CA LYS A 107 -11.96 21.47 8.54
C LYS A 107 -12.21 22.05 7.15
N ALA A 108 -11.12 22.42 6.49
CA ALA A 108 -11.15 22.90 5.13
C ALA A 108 -11.44 21.74 4.17
N THR A 109 -12.28 22.03 3.19
CA THR A 109 -12.67 21.13 2.11
C THR A 109 -12.23 21.68 0.75
N ASN A 110 -11.97 22.98 0.67
CA ASN A 110 -11.52 23.66 -0.53
C ASN A 110 -10.55 24.80 -0.18
N CYS A 111 -9.96 25.43 -1.19
CA CYS A 111 -9.14 26.63 -1.06
C CYS A 111 -9.84 27.84 -1.70
N SER A 112 -9.54 29.04 -1.21
CA SER A 112 -9.99 30.27 -1.85
C SER A 112 -9.29 30.49 -3.20
N TRP A 113 -10.01 31.07 -4.16
CA TRP A 113 -9.55 31.22 -5.54
C TRP A 113 -8.41 32.24 -5.73
N LYS A 114 -8.25 33.21 -4.81
CA LYS A 114 -7.18 34.24 -4.88
C LYS A 114 -5.92 33.89 -4.10
N CYS A 115 -6.05 33.29 -2.92
CA CYS A 115 -4.98 33.15 -1.92
C CYS A 115 -4.66 31.69 -1.56
N SER A 116 -5.28 30.71 -2.23
CA SER A 116 -5.16 29.29 -1.90
C SER A 116 -5.36 28.97 -0.40
N THR A 117 -6.14 29.79 0.30
CA THR A 117 -6.32 29.71 1.75
C THR A 117 -7.36 28.64 2.07
N PRO A 118 -7.11 27.74 3.04
CA PRO A 118 -8.02 26.63 3.34
C PRO A 118 -9.35 27.15 3.90
N VAL A 119 -10.46 26.76 3.25
CA VAL A 119 -11.84 27.15 3.59
C VAL A 119 -12.75 25.93 3.74
N CYS A 120 -13.69 25.99 4.70
CA CYS A 120 -14.70 24.96 4.88
C CYS A 120 -15.81 25.06 3.82
N ASN A 121 -16.58 23.99 3.65
CA ASN A 121 -17.62 23.91 2.62
C ASN A 121 -18.66 25.05 2.70
N GLY A 122 -19.00 25.49 3.91
CA GLY A 122 -19.94 26.60 4.11
C GLY A 122 -19.40 27.97 3.70
N HIS A 123 -18.08 28.16 3.67
CA HIS A 123 -17.45 29.39 3.19
C HIS A 123 -17.08 29.30 1.70
N SER A 124 -16.78 28.10 1.17
CA SER A 124 -16.52 27.93 -0.25
C SER A 124 -17.76 28.11 -1.12
N GLN A 125 -18.94 27.64 -0.66
CA GLN A 125 -20.20 27.80 -1.40
C GLN A 125 -20.68 29.26 -1.49
N LYS A 126 -20.16 30.16 -0.63
CA LYS A 126 -20.55 31.58 -0.59
C LYS A 126 -19.60 32.50 -1.38
N GLN A 127 -18.69 31.95 -2.19
CA GLN A 127 -17.63 32.69 -2.92
C GLN A 127 -16.93 33.76 -2.06
N ILE A 128 -16.62 33.43 -0.80
CA ILE A 128 -16.04 34.40 0.13
C ILE A 128 -14.54 34.52 -0.12
N VAL A 129 -14.07 35.76 -0.32
CA VAL A 129 -12.64 36.11 -0.40
C VAL A 129 -12.04 36.00 1.01
N CYS A 130 -10.83 35.44 1.14
CA CYS A 130 -10.16 35.36 2.44
C CYS A 130 -9.79 36.77 2.94
N ASP A 131 -9.67 36.98 4.25
CA ASP A 131 -9.29 38.29 4.81
C ASP A 131 -7.93 38.79 4.28
N ASN A 132 -7.02 37.87 3.91
CA ASN A 132 -5.74 38.15 3.26
C ASN A 132 -5.86 38.70 1.81
N CYS A 133 -7.04 38.63 1.20
CA CYS A 133 -7.29 39.11 -0.17
C CYS A 133 -8.29 40.26 -0.23
N THR A 134 -8.76 40.72 0.92
CA THR A 134 -9.55 41.96 1.06
C THR A 134 -8.72 43.13 1.62
N GLN A 135 -7.47 42.88 2.01
CA GLN A 135 -6.46 43.91 2.22
C GLN A 135 -5.65 44.16 0.94
#